data_AF-A0AAF0UTM0-F1
#
_entry.id   AF-A0AAF0UTM0-F1
#
_cell.length_a   1.000
_cell.length_b   1.000
_cell.length_c   1.000
_cell.angle_alpha   90.00
_cell.angle_beta   90.00
_cell.angle_gamma   90.00
#
_symmetry.space_group_name_H-M   'P 1'
#
loop_
_entity.id
_entity.type
_entity.pdbx_description
1 polymer ?
#
loop_
_entity_poly.entity_id
_entity_poly.type
_entity_poly.pdbx_seq_one_letter_code
_entity_poly.pdbx_strand_id
1 'polypeptide(L)' 'MEEWLANILVYFPGIDYLSIAAYDDLIPAHLVFLKSREIIVVEALKLDDIKPGIYTVHCLPLRMLGAEGSPVRCILIK' A
#
# COMPACT_ATOMS: atom_id res chain seq x y z
N MET A 1 9.77 4.40 10.98
CA MET A 1 8.42 3.79 10.97
C MET A 1 8.26 2.89 9.76
N GLU A 2 8.56 3.37 8.55
CA GLU A 2 8.56 2.56 7.32
C GLU A 2 9.48 1.36 7.43
N GLU A 3 10.70 1.53 7.93
CA GLU A 3 11.65 0.43 8.14
C GLU A 3 11.15 -0.59 9.17
N TRP A 4 10.35 -0.16 10.15
CA TRP A 4 9.71 -1.08 11.10
C TRP A 4 8.57 -1.87 10.45
N LEU A 5 7.71 -1.18 9.68
CA LEU A 5 6.63 -1.82 8.90
C LEU A 5 7.18 -2.79 7.86
N ALA A 6 8.30 -2.44 7.22
CA ALA A 6 8.93 -3.24 6.19
C ALA A 6 9.62 -4.50 6.73
N ASN A 7 9.93 -4.55 8.02
CA ASN A 7 10.57 -5.69 8.68
C ASN A 7 9.57 -6.59 9.43
N ILE A 8 8.31 -6.21 9.52
CA ILE A 8 7.24 -7.07 10.05
C ILE A 8 6.59 -7.80 8.88
N LEU A 9 5.95 -8.95 9.14
CA LEU A 9 5.21 -9.78 8.18
C LEU A 9 3.94 -9.10 7.60
N VAL A 10 3.99 -7.80 7.32
CA VAL A 10 2.94 -7.04 6.64
C VAL A 10 3.28 -7.04 5.16
N TYR A 11 2.65 -7.96 4.43
CA TYR A 11 2.80 -8.06 2.98
C TYR A 11 2.10 -6.89 2.23
N PHE A 12 1.18 -6.19 2.89
CA PHE A 12 0.25 -5.27 2.23
C PHE A 12 -0.05 -4.00 3.07
N PRO A 13 0.90 -3.06 3.19
CA PRO A 13 0.63 -1.75 3.79
C PRO A 13 -0.24 -0.90 2.86
N GLY A 14 -1.37 -0.43 3.39
CA GLY A 14 -2.31 0.46 2.72
C GLY A 14 -2.47 1.78 3.46
N ILE A 15 -2.56 2.91 2.75
CA ILE A 15 -2.79 4.24 3.32
C ILE A 15 -3.94 4.96 2.59
N ASP A 16 -4.70 5.76 3.33
CA ASP A 16 -5.81 6.58 2.83
C ASP A 16 -5.40 7.97 2.34
N TYR A 17 -4.08 8.19 2.21
CA TYR A 17 -3.50 9.40 1.67
C TYR A 17 -2.92 9.17 0.28
N LEU A 18 -2.64 10.26 -0.45
CA LEU A 18 -2.11 10.19 -1.82
C LEU A 18 -0.74 9.52 -1.93
N SER A 19 0.03 9.50 -0.83
CA SER A 19 1.26 8.71 -0.77
C SER A 19 1.53 8.18 0.63
N ILE A 20 2.24 7.05 0.70
CA ILE A 20 2.78 6.49 1.94
C ILE A 20 4.01 7.25 2.44
N ALA A 21 4.60 8.09 1.60
CA ALA A 21 5.77 8.88 1.91
C ALA A 21 5.43 10.38 2.04
N ALA A 22 6.17 11.08 2.90
CA ALA A 22 6.13 12.54 2.94
C ALA A 22 6.69 13.13 1.64
N TYR A 23 6.20 14.30 1.24
CA TYR A 23 6.65 14.96 0.01
C TYR A 23 8.16 15.20 -0.03
N ASP A 24 8.74 15.66 1.09
CA ASP A 24 10.17 15.92 1.21
C ASP A 24 11.03 14.65 1.21
N ASP A 25 10.43 13.47 1.42
CA ASP A 25 11.12 12.19 1.60
C ASP A 25 10.55 11.07 0.69
N LEU A 26 9.96 11.46 -0.43
CA LEU A 26 9.17 10.58 -1.29
C LEU A 26 9.96 9.33 -1.73
N ILE A 27 11.15 9.53 -2.29
CA ILE A 27 11.98 8.45 -2.85
C ILE A 27 12.50 7.49 -1.77
N PRO A 28 13.23 7.94 -0.73
CA PRO A 28 13.83 7.03 0.24
C PRO A 28 12.79 6.19 0.99
N ALA A 29 11.64 6.76 1.35
CA ALA A 29 10.54 6.03 1.98
C ALA A 29 9.98 4.91 1.07
N HIS A 30 9.72 5.19 -0.21
CA HIS A 30 9.28 4.15 -1.16
C HIS A 30 10.34 3.06 -1.34
N LEU A 31 11.62 3.43 -1.39
CA LEU A 31 12.71 2.46 -1.55
C LEU A 31 12.82 1.49 -0.38
N VAL A 32 12.43 1.88 0.84
CA VAL A 32 12.38 0.96 1.99
C VAL A 32 11.40 -0.18 1.69
N PHE A 33 10.22 0.13 1.15
CA PHE A 33 9.22 -0.89 0.81
C PHE A 33 9.59 -1.68 -0.46
N LEU A 34 10.08 -1.02 -1.50
CA LEU A 34 10.42 -1.65 -2.79
C LEU A 34 11.66 -2.55 -2.73
N LYS A 35 12.64 -2.24 -1.86
CA LYS A 35 13.83 -3.08 -1.66
C LYS A 35 13.53 -4.29 -0.78
N SER A 36 12.52 -4.21 0.07
CA SER A 36 12.01 -5.35 0.83
C SER A 36 11.29 -6.31 -0.10
N ARG A 37 11.60 -7.60 -0.01
CA ARG A 37 11.35 -8.53 -1.13
C ARG A 37 9.89 -8.87 -1.42
N GLU A 38 8.92 -8.48 -0.61
CA GLU A 38 7.54 -8.97 -0.76
C GLU A 38 6.48 -7.95 -0.30
N ILE A 39 6.74 -6.64 -0.39
CA ILE A 39 5.79 -5.61 0.07
C ILE A 39 5.13 -4.92 -1.12
N ILE A 40 3.80 -4.98 -1.16
CA ILE A 40 2.98 -4.25 -2.13
C ILE A 40 2.29 -3.10 -1.39
N VAL A 41 2.62 -1.87 -1.77
CA VAL A 41 2.01 -0.66 -1.20
C VAL A 41 0.72 -0.34 -1.96
N VAL A 42 -0.33 0.05 -1.24
CA VAL A 42 -1.53 0.64 -1.84
C VAL A 42 -1.83 2.00 -1.22
N GLU A 43 -1.89 3.00 -2.08
CA GLU A 43 -2.11 4.39 -1.71
C GLU A 43 -3.52 4.85 -2.12
N ALA A 44 -3.94 6.00 -1.60
CA ALA A 44 -5.22 6.63 -1.88
C ALA A 44 -6.44 5.74 -1.59
N LEU A 45 -6.38 4.92 -0.54
CA LEU A 45 -7.52 4.14 -0.08
C LEU A 45 -8.63 5.06 0.43
N LYS A 46 -9.89 4.69 0.15
CA LYS A 46 -11.06 5.36 0.74
C LYS A 46 -11.53 4.57 1.94
N LEU A 47 -11.14 5.01 3.14
CA LEU A 47 -11.46 4.32 4.40
C LEU A 47 -12.50 5.04 5.26
N ASP A 48 -13.12 6.11 4.75
CA ASP A 48 -14.22 6.78 5.43
C ASP A 48 -15.33 5.79 5.80
N ASP A 49 -15.83 5.92 7.03
CA ASP A 49 -16.90 5.09 7.62
C ASP A 49 -16.57 3.59 7.77
N ILE A 50 -15.34 3.16 7.49
CA ILE A 50 -14.88 1.79 7.75
C ILE A 50 -14.48 1.66 9.23
N LYS A 51 -15.09 0.70 9.93
CA LYS A 51 -14.75 0.42 11.33
C LYS A 51 -13.42 -0.34 11.41
N PRO A 52 -12.55 -0.06 12.41
CA PRO A 52 -11.37 -0.86 12.66
C PRO A 52 -11.72 -2.34 12.88
N GLY A 53 -10.95 -3.24 12.28
CA GLY A 53 -11.18 -4.68 12.37
C GLY A 53 -10.39 -5.48 11.35
N ILE A 54 -10.67 -6.78 11.29
CA ILE A 54 -10.06 -7.70 10.33
C ILE A 54 -11.00 -7.81 9.12
N TYR A 55 -10.42 -7.66 7.93
CA TYR A 55 -11.11 -7.77 6.65
C TYR A 55 -10.27 -8.61 5.69
N THR A 56 -10.94 -9.30 4.78
CA THR A 56 -10.33 -9.82 3.57
C THR A 56 -10.21 -8.68 2.57
N VAL A 57 -8.99 -8.41 2.12
CA VAL A 57 -8.68 -7.37 1.14
C VAL A 57 -8.59 -8.00 -0.24
N HIS A 58 -9.33 -7.47 -1.20
CA HIS A 58 -9.12 -7.76 -2.62
C HIS A 58 -8.68 -6.48 -3.32
N CYS A 59 -7.47 -6.50 -3.86
CA CYS A 59 -6.83 -5.33 -4.45
C CYS A 59 -6.09 -5.78 -5.72
N LEU A 60 -6.86 -6.09 -6.76
CA LEU A 60 -6.35 -6.67 -8.01
C LEU A 60 -5.94 -5.56 -8.98
N PRO A 61 -4.64 -5.47 -9.35
CA PRO A 61 -4.18 -4.47 -10.30
C PRO A 61 -4.61 -4.79 -11.72
N LEU A 62 -4.85 -3.74 -12.51
CA LEU A 62 -4.95 -3.90 -13.96
C LEU A 62 -3.63 -4.42 -14.51
N ARG A 63 -3.71 -5.31 -15.49
CA ARG A 63 -2.54 -5.86 -16.18
C ARG A 63 -1.97 -4.81 -17.14
N MET A 64 -0.99 -4.06 -16.66
CA MET A 64 -0.32 -2.99 -17.42
C MET A 64 1.16 -3.33 -17.60
N LEU A 65 1.58 -3.62 -18.83
CA LEU A 65 2.97 -3.99 -19.11
C LEU A 65 3.87 -2.74 -19.04
N GLY A 66 4.96 -2.84 -18.27
CA GLY A 66 5.96 -1.78 -18.15
C GLY A 66 5.55 -0.60 -17.26
N ALA A 67 4.41 -0.70 -16.55
CA ALA A 67 3.98 0.32 -15.60
C ALA A 67 4.67 0.12 -14.23
N GLU A 68 5.01 1.23 -13.57
CA GLU A 68 5.59 1.23 -12.21
C GLU A 68 4.53 1.10 -11.10
N GLY A 69 3.25 1.17 -11.49
CA GLY A 69 2.09 1.02 -10.63
C GLY A 69 0.85 0.77 -11.48
N SER A 70 -0.26 0.42 -10.84
CA SER A 70 -1.52 0.14 -11.53
C SER A 70 -2.70 0.60 -10.67
N PRO A 71 -3.71 1.27 -11.26
CA PRO A 71 -4.91 1.60 -10.53
C PRO A 71 -5.64 0.32 -10.12
N VAL A 72 -6.21 0.33 -8.92
CA VAL A 72 -6.91 -0.82 -8.35
C VAL A 72 -8.30 -0.42 -7.90
N ARG A 73 -9.24 -1.36 -8.00
CA ARG A 73 -10.47 -1.31 -7.20
C ARG A 73 -10.22 -2.13 -5.96
N CYS A 74 -9.86 -1.47 -4.86
CA CYS A 74 -9.71 -2.16 -3.58
C CYS A 74 -11.08 -2.33 -2.91
N ILE A 75 -11.39 -3.55 -2.48
CA ILE A 75 -12.60 -3.84 -1.71
C ILE A 75 -12.22 -4.58 -0.42
N LEU A 76 -12.98 -4.27 0.63
CA LEU A 76 -12.91 -4.93 1.93
C LEU A 76 -14.14 -5.81 2.10
N ILE A 77 -13.93 -7.09 2.43
CA ILE A 77 -14.99 -8.06 2.73
C ILE A 77 -14.78 -8.52 4.16
N LYS A 78 -15.87 -8.56 4.93
CA LYS A 78 -15.84 -9.07 6.30
C LYS A 78 -15.97 -10.59 6.32
#